data_AF-A0A962IKS3-F1
#
_entry.id   AF-A0A962IKS3-F1
#
_cell.length_a   1.000
_cell.length_b   1.000
_cell.length_c   1.000
_cell.angle_alpha   90.00
_cell.angle_beta   90.00
_cell.angle_gamma   90.00
#
_symmetry.space_group_name_H-M   'P 1'
#
loop_
_entity.id
_entity.type
_entity.pdbx_description
1 polymer ?
#
loop_
_entity_poly.entity_id
_entity_poly.type
_entity_poly.pdbx_seq_one_letter_code
_entity_poly.pdbx_strand_id
1 'polypeptide(L)'
;MPAYRLLSLTLLPALLLAALTPAAAATTAEVRAAQDYTVTRLLQVKPDRLAQPKEITPNCVANPIPTSPQGPQVMTEVSRTAGDRFRIVLWRQPCGSAGTDAQLILTFVPLQGSPLICANDMELRQGAITSDDFFLTRDPSGANIDTLCGPISQTTSVLIREVDDTFTFDDDLAFSFVYEQDSPTPDVVLNVPAYDASQYPGGGMLSSPQGVNSGSYYDPARPGEGIFVEVGRAGGRRVLFVSWYTYQDGLPLWIIGNVDFPEGATSVTVPMLTFSGTGFGPAFNPAQVVSSPWGQATFRVISCNELSFDWVRTADGLSGSYNYVRLVDGLLGTQCQ
;
A
#
# COMPACT_ATOMS: atom_id res chain seq x y z
N MET A 1 -53.58 -37.36 52.73
CA MET A 1 -53.03 -36.00 52.53
C MET A 1 -51.72 -36.13 51.78
N PRO A 2 -51.67 -35.91 50.45
CA PRO A 2 -50.45 -36.10 49.68
C PRO A 2 -49.72 -34.78 49.40
N ALA A 3 -48.39 -34.88 49.36
CA ALA A 3 -47.45 -33.80 49.13
C ALA A 3 -47.33 -33.45 47.63
N TYR A 4 -47.34 -32.15 47.31
CA TYR A 4 -47.01 -31.63 45.99
C TYR A 4 -45.49 -31.46 45.85
N ARG A 5 -44.88 -32.11 44.85
CA ARG A 5 -43.54 -31.77 44.33
C ARG A 5 -43.72 -31.03 43.00
N LEU A 6 -43.21 -29.80 42.94
CA LEU A 6 -43.03 -29.05 41.70
C LEU A 6 -41.90 -29.67 40.86
N LEU A 7 -42.17 -30.03 39.60
CA LEU A 7 -41.14 -30.22 38.58
C LEU A 7 -40.89 -28.89 37.88
N SER A 8 -39.66 -28.39 37.97
CA SER A 8 -39.16 -27.27 37.18
C SER A 8 -38.70 -27.79 35.81
N LEU A 9 -39.32 -27.29 34.73
CA LEU A 9 -38.99 -27.63 33.36
C LEU A 9 -38.00 -26.58 32.82
N THR A 10 -36.70 -26.87 32.81
CA THR A 10 -35.69 -26.02 32.19
C THR A 10 -35.53 -26.38 30.72
N LEU A 11 -36.01 -25.52 29.82
CA LEU A 11 -35.60 -25.51 28.42
C LEU A 11 -34.15 -25.00 28.32
N LEU A 12 -33.25 -25.82 27.78
CA LEU A 12 -31.95 -25.37 27.27
C LEU A 12 -32.09 -25.02 25.78
N PRO A 13 -31.58 -23.86 25.31
CA PRO A 13 -31.46 -23.60 23.89
C PRO A 13 -30.29 -24.41 23.33
N ALA A 14 -30.53 -25.15 22.25
CA ALA A 14 -29.46 -25.78 21.48
C ALA A 14 -28.65 -24.68 20.79
N LEU A 15 -27.49 -24.32 21.36
CA LEU A 15 -26.47 -23.57 20.64
C LEU A 15 -25.91 -24.48 19.55
N LEU A 16 -26.28 -24.21 18.30
CA LEU A 16 -25.62 -24.78 17.13
C LEU A 16 -24.22 -24.17 17.05
N LEU A 17 -23.22 -24.86 17.60
CA LEU A 17 -21.81 -24.52 17.40
C LEU A 17 -21.48 -24.87 15.93
N ALA A 18 -21.47 -23.87 15.05
CA ALA A 18 -20.84 -24.02 13.75
C ALA A 18 -19.35 -24.27 14.00
N ALA A 19 -18.87 -25.48 13.70
CA ALA A 19 -17.46 -25.80 13.79
C ALA A 19 -16.71 -24.95 12.75
N LEU A 20 -16.04 -23.89 13.20
CA LEU A 20 -15.06 -23.15 12.42
C LEU A 20 -13.89 -24.10 12.15
N THR A 21 -13.83 -24.67 10.96
CA THR A 21 -12.64 -25.36 10.48
C THR A 21 -11.49 -24.34 10.45
N PRO A 22 -10.34 -24.60 11.11
CA PRO A 22 -9.20 -23.71 11.00
C PRO A 22 -8.76 -23.65 9.54
N ALA A 23 -8.51 -22.44 9.04
CA ALA A 23 -7.93 -22.26 7.71
C ALA A 23 -6.54 -22.92 7.71
N ALA A 24 -6.33 -23.86 6.80
CA ALA A 24 -5.04 -24.52 6.67
C ALA A 24 -4.15 -23.62 5.83
N ALA A 25 -2.99 -23.22 6.37
CA ALA A 25 -1.98 -22.51 5.59
C ALA A 25 -1.56 -23.36 4.38
N ALA A 26 -1.22 -22.70 3.27
CA ALA A 26 -0.70 -23.36 2.08
C ALA A 26 0.41 -24.36 2.42
N THR A 27 0.30 -25.57 1.89
CA THR A 27 1.27 -26.64 2.09
C THR A 27 2.60 -26.30 1.41
N THR A 28 3.70 -26.85 1.91
CA THR A 28 5.02 -26.71 1.28
C THR A 28 5.03 -27.17 -0.19
N ALA A 29 4.17 -28.12 -0.55
CA ALA A 29 4.04 -28.61 -1.92
C ALA A 29 3.37 -27.57 -2.83
N GLU A 30 2.28 -26.92 -2.38
CA GLU A 30 1.61 -25.86 -3.13
C GLU A 30 2.53 -24.67 -3.34
N VAL A 31 3.24 -24.23 -2.30
CA VAL A 31 4.22 -23.13 -2.40
C VAL A 31 5.32 -23.47 -3.41
N ARG A 32 5.85 -24.70 -3.38
CA ARG A 32 6.89 -25.15 -4.32
C ARG A 32 6.37 -25.19 -5.75
N ALA A 33 5.17 -25.71 -5.98
CA ALA A 33 4.58 -25.76 -7.31
C ALA A 33 4.39 -24.36 -7.90
N ALA A 34 3.93 -23.40 -7.09
CA ALA A 34 3.75 -22.01 -7.50
C ALA A 34 5.09 -21.34 -7.85
N GLN A 35 6.15 -21.61 -7.07
CA GLN A 35 7.50 -21.16 -7.37
C GLN A 35 8.06 -21.77 -8.66
N ASP A 36 7.90 -23.07 -8.86
CA ASP A 36 8.37 -23.78 -10.06
C ASP A 36 7.64 -23.27 -11.33
N TYR A 37 6.34 -22.98 -11.23
CA TYR A 37 5.58 -22.34 -12.30
C TYR A 37 6.19 -20.98 -12.66
N THR A 38 6.43 -20.13 -11.67
CA THR A 38 6.97 -18.77 -11.87
C THR A 38 8.34 -18.80 -12.54
N VAL A 39 9.25 -19.69 -12.09
CA VAL A 39 10.59 -19.84 -12.68
C VAL A 39 10.49 -20.33 -14.12
N THR A 40 9.67 -21.35 -14.36
CA THR A 40 9.48 -21.91 -15.70
C THR A 40 8.96 -20.85 -16.67
N ARG A 41 7.96 -20.07 -16.23
CA ARG A 41 7.40 -18.97 -17.03
C ARG A 41 8.44 -17.90 -17.32
N LEU A 42 9.18 -17.46 -16.31
CA LEU A 42 10.20 -16.43 -16.49
C LEU A 42 11.27 -16.80 -17.53
N LEU A 43 11.62 -18.08 -17.63
CA LEU A 43 12.55 -18.60 -18.65
C LEU A 43 11.99 -18.56 -20.09
N GLN A 44 10.67 -18.46 -20.25
CA GLN A 44 9.99 -18.41 -21.55
C GLN A 44 9.73 -16.98 -22.04
N VAL A 45 9.75 -15.99 -21.13
CA VAL A 45 9.50 -14.58 -21.48
C VAL A 45 10.68 -14.00 -22.26
N LYS A 46 10.39 -13.26 -23.33
CA LYS A 46 11.43 -12.58 -24.11
C LYS A 46 12.11 -11.48 -23.27
N PRO A 47 13.45 -11.31 -23.38
CA PRO A 47 14.18 -10.32 -22.58
C PRO A 47 13.72 -8.87 -22.74
N ASP A 48 13.23 -8.49 -23.92
CA ASP A 48 12.72 -7.15 -24.20
C ASP A 48 11.40 -6.85 -23.46
N ARG A 49 10.50 -7.82 -23.34
CA ARG A 49 9.27 -7.70 -22.53
C ARG A 49 9.58 -7.49 -21.05
N LEU A 50 10.60 -8.16 -20.53
CA LEU A 50 11.04 -7.96 -19.14
C LEU A 50 11.64 -6.56 -18.90
N ALA A 51 12.33 -6.01 -19.89
CA ALA A 51 13.03 -4.73 -19.79
C ALA A 51 12.13 -3.49 -20.03
N GLN A 52 10.93 -3.68 -20.55
CA GLN A 52 10.00 -2.59 -20.91
C GLN A 52 8.59 -2.94 -20.39
N PRO A 53 8.33 -2.85 -19.07
CA PRO A 53 6.97 -3.01 -18.58
C PRO A 53 6.13 -1.85 -19.11
N LYS A 54 5.28 -2.14 -20.08
CA LYS A 54 4.50 -1.11 -20.77
C LYS A 54 3.54 -0.39 -19.82
N GLU A 55 2.90 -1.17 -18.96
CA GLU A 55 1.84 -0.73 -18.05
C GLU A 55 2.36 -0.34 -16.67
N ILE A 56 3.69 -0.29 -16.45
CA ILE A 56 4.23 0.24 -15.21
C ILE A 56 4.71 1.66 -15.47
N THR A 57 3.96 2.65 -14.99
CA THR A 57 4.32 4.06 -15.14
C THR A 57 5.40 4.42 -14.11
N PRO A 58 6.66 4.67 -14.52
CA PRO A 58 7.74 4.89 -13.58
C PRO A 58 7.50 6.14 -12.74
N ASN A 59 7.76 6.05 -11.43
CA ASN A 59 7.54 7.10 -10.45
C ASN A 59 6.07 7.50 -10.22
N CYS A 60 5.11 6.76 -10.76
CA CYS A 60 3.71 7.03 -10.47
C CYS A 60 3.30 6.50 -9.08
N VAL A 61 3.77 5.30 -8.73
CA VAL A 61 3.41 4.63 -7.48
C VAL A 61 4.55 4.67 -6.47
N ALA A 62 4.19 4.92 -5.22
CA ALA A 62 5.10 4.88 -4.08
C ALA A 62 5.75 3.50 -3.89
N ASN A 63 6.98 3.46 -3.37
CA ASN A 63 7.66 2.24 -2.93
C ASN A 63 7.91 2.28 -1.41
N PRO A 64 7.23 1.46 -0.57
CA PRO A 64 6.34 0.36 -0.93
C PRO A 64 5.01 0.84 -1.54
N ILE A 65 4.37 -0.03 -2.32
CA ILE A 65 3.07 0.25 -2.97
C ILE A 65 2.03 0.47 -1.86
N PRO A 66 1.23 1.56 -1.91
CA PRO A 66 0.23 1.83 -0.89
C PRO A 66 -0.80 0.70 -0.81
N THR A 67 -1.29 0.41 0.39
CA THR A 67 -2.31 -0.64 0.64
C THR A 67 -3.70 -0.08 0.85
N SER A 68 -3.82 1.25 0.90
CA SER A 68 -5.09 1.96 1.05
C SER A 68 -5.48 2.58 -0.29
N PRO A 69 -6.58 2.12 -0.92
CA PRO A 69 -7.06 2.67 -2.16
C PRO A 69 -7.35 4.16 -2.08
N GLN A 70 -6.96 4.88 -3.13
CA GLN A 70 -7.40 6.25 -3.39
C GLN A 70 -8.44 6.23 -4.51
N GLY A 71 -9.56 6.93 -4.31
CA GLY A 71 -10.63 7.01 -5.31
C GLY A 71 -11.46 5.72 -5.45
N PRO A 72 -12.10 5.52 -6.62
CA PRO A 72 -12.90 4.35 -6.93
C PRO A 72 -12.16 3.02 -6.75
N GLN A 73 -12.86 2.01 -6.25
CA GLN A 73 -12.35 0.65 -6.09
C GLN A 73 -13.38 -0.38 -6.58
N VAL A 74 -12.88 -1.47 -7.15
CA VAL A 74 -13.66 -2.66 -7.48
C VAL A 74 -13.12 -3.80 -6.64
N MET A 75 -13.98 -4.47 -5.87
CA MET A 75 -13.52 -5.47 -4.91
C MET A 75 -14.45 -6.67 -4.81
N THR A 76 -13.88 -7.81 -4.42
CA THR A 76 -14.60 -9.06 -4.16
C THR A 76 -13.90 -9.86 -3.06
N GLU A 77 -14.64 -10.72 -2.39
CA GLU A 77 -14.07 -11.68 -1.45
C GLU A 77 -13.98 -13.05 -2.09
N VAL A 78 -12.79 -13.65 -1.99
CA VAL A 78 -12.48 -14.99 -2.46
C VAL A 78 -12.39 -15.92 -1.25
N SER A 79 -13.02 -17.09 -1.36
CA SER A 79 -12.90 -18.17 -0.39
C SER A 79 -12.35 -19.39 -1.13
N ARG A 80 -11.17 -19.86 -0.72
CA ARG A 80 -10.55 -21.06 -1.31
C ARG A 80 -11.00 -22.32 -0.58
N THR A 81 -10.94 -23.45 -1.28
CA THR A 81 -11.24 -24.79 -0.75
C THR A 81 -10.37 -25.18 0.45
N ALA A 82 -9.14 -24.66 0.53
CA ALA A 82 -8.22 -24.80 1.67
C ALA A 82 -8.69 -24.09 2.97
N GLY A 83 -9.74 -23.27 2.89
CA GLY A 83 -10.32 -22.52 4.01
C GLY A 83 -9.76 -21.11 4.19
N ASP A 84 -8.75 -20.73 3.40
CA ASP A 84 -8.26 -19.36 3.34
C ASP A 84 -9.30 -18.42 2.71
N ARG A 85 -9.41 -17.20 3.25
CA ARG A 85 -10.27 -16.15 2.72
C ARG A 85 -9.50 -14.86 2.59
N PHE A 86 -9.72 -14.16 1.48
CA PHE A 86 -9.10 -12.88 1.23
C PHE A 86 -9.98 -12.00 0.36
N ARG A 87 -9.69 -10.71 0.34
CA ARG A 87 -10.33 -9.74 -0.54
C ARG A 87 -9.34 -9.29 -1.59
N ILE A 88 -9.79 -9.24 -2.84
CA ILE A 88 -9.09 -8.59 -3.94
C ILE A 88 -9.71 -7.21 -4.10
N VAL A 89 -8.86 -6.18 -4.15
CA VAL A 89 -9.27 -4.79 -4.37
C VAL A 89 -8.45 -4.25 -5.53
N LEU A 90 -9.12 -3.85 -6.62
CA LEU A 90 -8.52 -3.19 -7.77
C LEU A 90 -8.86 -1.70 -7.69
N TRP A 91 -7.85 -0.86 -7.79
CA TRP A 91 -7.96 0.59 -7.75
C TRP A 91 -6.81 1.19 -8.56
N ARG A 92 -6.84 2.50 -8.81
CA ARG A 92 -5.81 3.16 -9.62
C ARG A 92 -5.14 4.29 -8.87
N GLN A 93 -3.87 4.51 -9.17
CA GLN A 93 -3.11 5.70 -8.82
C GLN A 93 -2.99 6.58 -10.07
N PRO A 94 -3.58 7.79 -10.09
CA PRO A 94 -3.40 8.73 -11.21
C PRO A 94 -1.93 9.03 -11.50
N CYS A 95 -1.58 8.98 -12.79
CA CYS A 95 -0.24 9.21 -13.32
C CYS A 95 -0.22 10.37 -14.32
N GLY A 96 0.95 10.97 -14.50
CA GLY A 96 1.16 12.11 -15.39
C GLY A 96 0.54 13.43 -14.92
N SER A 97 0.74 14.48 -15.72
CA SER A 97 0.27 15.86 -15.45
C SER A 97 -1.08 16.20 -16.11
N ALA A 98 -1.62 15.31 -16.95
CA ALA A 98 -2.84 15.54 -17.72
C ALA A 98 -4.05 14.72 -17.23
N GLY A 99 -3.88 13.85 -16.23
CA GLY A 99 -4.96 12.99 -15.73
C GLY A 99 -5.49 12.02 -16.79
N THR A 100 -4.68 11.61 -17.75
CA THR A 100 -5.07 10.66 -18.81
C THR A 100 -4.49 9.28 -18.63
N ASP A 101 -3.61 9.11 -17.65
CA ASP A 101 -2.86 7.89 -17.35
C ASP A 101 -3.04 7.58 -15.86
N ALA A 102 -3.13 6.30 -15.50
CA ALA A 102 -3.26 5.85 -14.13
C ALA A 102 -2.79 4.41 -13.96
N GLN A 103 -1.94 4.20 -12.97
CA GLN A 103 -1.41 2.89 -12.63
C GLN A 103 -2.45 2.06 -11.88
N LEU A 104 -2.82 0.90 -12.44
CA LEU A 104 -3.59 -0.12 -11.75
C LEU A 104 -2.80 -0.76 -10.60
N ILE A 105 -3.42 -0.81 -9.42
CA ILE A 105 -2.91 -1.45 -8.23
C ILE A 105 -3.89 -2.55 -7.80
N LEU A 106 -3.35 -3.75 -7.55
CA LEU A 106 -4.08 -4.87 -6.98
C LEU A 106 -3.68 -4.99 -5.50
N THR A 107 -4.65 -4.84 -4.60
CA THR A 107 -4.45 -5.02 -3.17
C THR A 107 -5.15 -6.29 -2.70
N PHE A 108 -4.37 -7.20 -2.11
CA PHE A 108 -4.85 -8.42 -1.48
C PHE A 108 -4.91 -8.23 0.03
N VAL A 109 -6.09 -8.41 0.62
CA VAL A 109 -6.33 -8.29 2.06
C VAL A 109 -6.62 -9.69 2.63
N PRO A 110 -5.70 -10.31 3.39
CA PRO A 110 -5.98 -11.55 4.09
C PRO A 110 -7.12 -11.33 5.10
N LEU A 111 -8.21 -12.11 4.98
CA LEU A 111 -9.34 -12.07 5.91
C LEU A 111 -9.30 -13.26 6.87
N GLN A 112 -8.78 -14.39 6.40
CA GLN A 112 -8.62 -15.62 7.17
C GLN A 112 -7.47 -16.45 6.60
N GLY A 113 -6.62 -16.97 7.47
CA GLY A 113 -5.47 -17.80 7.07
C GLY A 113 -4.35 -17.00 6.41
N SER A 114 -3.55 -17.69 5.59
CA SER A 114 -2.39 -17.12 4.89
C SER A 114 -2.48 -17.44 3.39
N PRO A 115 -3.40 -16.76 2.66
CA PRO A 115 -3.73 -17.11 1.29
C PRO A 115 -2.50 -17.09 0.39
N LEU A 116 -2.34 -18.15 -0.42
CA LEU A 116 -1.35 -18.21 -1.50
C LEU A 116 -1.83 -17.32 -2.66
N ILE A 117 -1.08 -16.28 -2.98
CA ILE A 117 -1.34 -15.36 -4.09
C ILE A 117 -0.27 -15.56 -5.15
N CYS A 118 -0.68 -15.86 -6.38
CA CYS A 118 0.21 -15.99 -7.52
C CYS A 118 -0.55 -15.70 -8.83
N ALA A 119 0.16 -15.25 -9.87
CA ALA A 119 -0.43 -14.83 -11.13
C ALA A 119 -1.08 -15.98 -11.93
N ASN A 120 -0.71 -17.24 -11.66
CA ASN A 120 -1.24 -18.41 -12.36
C ASN A 120 -2.72 -18.71 -12.07
N ASP A 121 -3.28 -18.09 -11.02
CA ASP A 121 -4.70 -18.22 -10.66
C ASP A 121 -5.48 -16.99 -11.22
N MET A 122 -4.95 -16.27 -12.21
CA MET A 122 -5.47 -14.98 -12.64
C MET A 122 -5.40 -14.77 -14.16
N GLU A 123 -6.43 -14.14 -14.71
CA GLU A 123 -6.44 -13.70 -16.11
C GLU A 123 -6.86 -12.22 -16.23
N LEU A 124 -6.36 -11.58 -17.28
CA LEU A 124 -6.81 -10.28 -17.75
C LEU A 124 -7.59 -10.45 -19.05
N ARG A 125 -8.75 -9.82 -19.14
CA ARG A 125 -9.57 -9.79 -20.36
C ARG A 125 -9.82 -8.34 -20.76
N GLN A 126 -9.34 -7.95 -21.92
CA GLN A 126 -9.56 -6.61 -22.46
C GLN A 126 -9.87 -6.67 -23.96
N GLY A 127 -11.02 -6.11 -24.33
CA GLY A 127 -11.57 -6.30 -25.66
C GLY A 127 -11.89 -7.78 -25.92
N ALA A 128 -11.29 -8.34 -26.98
CA ALA A 128 -11.48 -9.73 -27.38
C ALA A 128 -10.31 -10.66 -26.96
N ILE A 129 -9.31 -10.12 -26.25
CA ILE A 129 -8.10 -10.83 -25.87
C ILE A 129 -8.18 -11.16 -24.38
N THR A 130 -7.84 -12.41 -24.05
CA THR A 130 -7.57 -12.88 -22.69
C THR A 130 -6.08 -13.19 -22.62
N SER A 131 -5.43 -12.77 -21.54
CA SER A 131 -4.04 -13.13 -21.26
C SER A 131 -3.90 -13.50 -19.79
N ASP A 132 -3.23 -14.61 -19.54
CA ASP A 132 -2.73 -15.01 -18.24
C ASP A 132 -1.24 -14.65 -18.09
N ASP A 133 -0.60 -14.15 -19.16
CA ASP A 133 0.84 -13.89 -19.30
C ASP A 133 1.29 -12.58 -18.63
N PHE A 134 1.26 -12.58 -17.30
CA PHE A 134 1.79 -11.51 -16.47
C PHE A 134 2.40 -12.02 -15.17
N PHE A 135 3.09 -11.11 -14.48
CA PHE A 135 3.58 -11.29 -13.11
C PHE A 135 2.99 -10.24 -12.18
N LEU A 136 2.90 -10.58 -10.89
CA LEU A 136 2.57 -9.64 -9.83
C LEU A 136 3.88 -9.07 -9.27
N THR A 137 4.11 -7.77 -9.35
CA THR A 137 5.36 -7.14 -8.87
C THR A 137 5.11 -6.20 -7.71
N ARG A 138 5.95 -6.25 -6.68
CA ARG A 138 6.00 -5.26 -5.59
C ARG A 138 6.97 -4.12 -5.87
N ASP A 139 7.67 -4.16 -7.00
CA ASP A 139 8.54 -3.07 -7.46
C ASP A 139 7.75 -2.12 -8.38
N PRO A 140 7.36 -0.93 -7.90
CA PRO A 140 6.63 0.06 -8.70
C PRO A 140 7.53 0.82 -9.69
N SER A 141 8.85 0.63 -9.65
CA SER A 141 9.75 1.26 -10.63
C SER A 141 9.76 0.55 -11.98
N GLY A 142 9.32 -0.72 -12.02
CA GLY A 142 9.44 -1.56 -13.19
C GLY A 142 10.87 -2.01 -13.52
N ALA A 143 11.89 -1.59 -12.76
CA ALA A 143 13.29 -1.86 -13.06
C ALA A 143 13.75 -3.26 -12.64
N ASN A 144 13.19 -3.80 -11.56
CA ASN A 144 13.50 -5.14 -11.07
C ASN A 144 12.40 -6.13 -11.42
N ILE A 145 12.81 -7.38 -11.60
CA ILE A 145 11.89 -8.50 -11.79
C ILE A 145 11.56 -9.03 -10.39
N ASP A 146 10.40 -8.65 -9.86
CA ASP A 146 9.75 -9.26 -8.71
C ASP A 146 8.49 -10.00 -9.18
N THR A 147 8.25 -11.16 -8.58
CA THR A 147 7.15 -12.07 -8.94
C THR A 147 6.51 -12.61 -7.66
N LEU A 148 5.57 -11.85 -7.09
CA LEU A 148 4.79 -12.31 -5.95
C LEU A 148 4.04 -13.60 -6.34
N CYS A 149 4.49 -14.70 -5.73
CA CYS A 149 3.92 -16.01 -5.88
C CYS A 149 4.15 -16.79 -4.58
N GLY A 150 3.26 -16.62 -3.60
CA GLY A 150 3.48 -17.12 -2.25
C GLY A 150 2.40 -16.72 -1.25
N PRO A 151 2.46 -17.27 -0.01
CA PRO A 151 1.49 -16.94 1.02
C PRO A 151 1.70 -15.50 1.53
N ILE A 152 0.61 -14.79 1.76
CA ILE A 152 0.63 -13.45 2.37
C ILE A 152 -0.02 -13.48 3.76
N SER A 153 0.55 -12.75 4.70
CA SER A 153 0.06 -12.63 6.09
C SER A 153 -0.35 -11.21 6.46
N GLN A 154 -0.12 -10.26 5.56
CA GLN A 154 -0.47 -8.85 5.70
C GLN A 154 -1.09 -8.36 4.39
N THR A 155 -1.86 -7.27 4.47
CA THR A 155 -2.36 -6.60 3.27
C THR A 155 -1.19 -6.25 2.35
N THR A 156 -1.26 -6.72 1.11
CA THR A 156 -0.17 -6.62 0.14
C THR A 156 -0.70 -6.02 -1.15
N SER A 157 -0.08 -4.95 -1.63
CA SER A 157 -0.36 -4.38 -2.94
C SER A 157 0.73 -4.72 -3.94
N VAL A 158 0.32 -4.92 -5.19
CA VAL A 158 1.18 -5.23 -6.33
C VAL A 158 0.71 -4.50 -7.59
N LEU A 159 1.62 -4.36 -8.55
CA LEU A 159 1.29 -3.98 -9.92
C LEU A 159 1.29 -5.22 -10.80
N ILE A 160 0.68 -5.08 -11.97
CA ILE A 160 0.75 -6.08 -13.04
C ILE A 160 1.93 -5.76 -13.94
N ARG A 161 2.82 -6.74 -14.11
CA ARG A 161 3.84 -6.73 -15.16
C ARG A 161 3.36 -7.65 -16.28
N GLU A 162 2.72 -7.06 -17.27
CA GLU A 162 2.27 -7.71 -18.48
C GLU A 162 3.48 -8.11 -19.35
N VAL A 163 3.50 -9.33 -19.88
CA VAL A 163 4.63 -9.85 -20.68
C VAL A 163 4.24 -10.60 -21.95
N ASP A 164 2.96 -10.71 -22.29
CA ASP A 164 2.44 -11.38 -23.49
C ASP A 164 2.73 -10.55 -24.76
N ASP A 165 3.39 -11.15 -25.74
CA ASP A 165 3.75 -10.45 -26.97
C ASP A 165 2.56 -10.08 -27.87
N THR A 166 1.41 -10.72 -27.65
CA THR A 166 0.20 -10.58 -28.46
C THR A 166 -0.89 -9.76 -27.78
N PHE A 167 -0.75 -9.55 -26.47
CA PHE A 167 -1.64 -8.72 -25.69
C PHE A 167 -0.95 -7.39 -25.36
N THR A 168 -1.71 -6.33 -25.52
CA THR A 168 -1.31 -5.00 -25.11
C THR A 168 -2.36 -4.56 -24.13
N PHE A 169 -2.16 -4.94 -22.88
CA PHE A 169 -2.97 -4.40 -21.79
C PHE A 169 -2.83 -2.88 -21.78
N ASP A 170 -3.91 -2.19 -21.46
CA ASP A 170 -3.97 -0.75 -21.26
C ASP A 170 -4.76 -0.55 -19.97
N ASP A 171 -4.07 -0.23 -18.88
CA ASP A 171 -4.70 -0.18 -17.57
C ASP A 171 -5.59 1.05 -17.36
N ASP A 172 -5.63 2.00 -18.31
CA ASP A 172 -6.60 3.11 -18.34
C ASP A 172 -7.95 2.69 -18.92
N LEU A 173 -7.99 1.69 -19.79
CA LEU A 173 -9.23 1.22 -20.40
C LEU A 173 -10.04 0.30 -19.47
N ALA A 174 -11.30 0.06 -19.84
CA ALA A 174 -12.12 -0.93 -19.13
C ALA A 174 -11.60 -2.35 -19.42
N PHE A 175 -11.59 -3.21 -18.40
CA PHE A 175 -11.18 -4.61 -18.53
C PHE A 175 -11.89 -5.49 -17.50
N SER A 176 -11.81 -6.80 -17.67
CA SER A 176 -12.22 -7.76 -16.64
C SER A 176 -10.99 -8.44 -16.07
N PHE A 177 -10.86 -8.41 -14.74
CA PHE A 177 -9.92 -9.25 -14.01
C PHE A 177 -10.64 -10.53 -13.59
N VAL A 178 -10.03 -11.67 -13.85
CA VAL A 178 -10.57 -12.98 -13.48
C VAL A 178 -9.63 -13.61 -12.47
N TYR A 179 -10.20 -14.08 -11.35
CA TYR A 179 -9.51 -14.97 -10.43
C TYR A 179 -10.06 -16.38 -10.62
N GLU A 180 -9.22 -17.28 -11.11
CA GLU A 180 -9.57 -18.66 -11.40
C GLU A 180 -9.71 -19.44 -10.08
N GLN A 181 -10.89 -20.00 -9.84
CA GLN A 181 -11.12 -20.79 -8.65
C GLN A 181 -11.02 -22.28 -8.95
N ASP A 182 -10.62 -23.07 -7.94
CA ASP A 182 -10.59 -24.53 -8.08
C ASP A 182 -11.99 -25.09 -8.37
N SER A 183 -12.12 -25.90 -9.41
CA SER A 183 -13.38 -26.57 -9.74
C SER A 183 -13.90 -27.37 -8.52
N PRO A 184 -15.22 -27.30 -8.20
CA PRO A 184 -16.30 -26.75 -9.02
C PRO A 184 -16.65 -25.28 -8.72
N THR A 185 -15.84 -24.55 -7.95
CA THR A 185 -16.14 -23.14 -7.68
C THR A 185 -15.94 -22.31 -8.94
N PRO A 186 -16.93 -21.48 -9.33
CA PRO A 186 -16.83 -20.69 -10.54
C PRO A 186 -15.82 -19.56 -10.37
N ASP A 187 -15.15 -19.20 -11.46
CA ASP A 187 -14.22 -18.08 -11.46
C ASP A 187 -14.87 -16.78 -11.00
N VAL A 188 -14.10 -15.96 -10.30
CA VAL A 188 -14.54 -14.65 -9.87
C VAL A 188 -14.15 -13.63 -10.91
N VAL A 189 -15.14 -12.93 -11.47
CA VAL A 189 -14.93 -11.91 -12.50
C VAL A 189 -15.20 -10.52 -11.91
N LEU A 190 -14.19 -9.66 -11.91
CA LEU A 190 -14.28 -8.26 -11.54
C LEU A 190 -14.23 -7.41 -12.81
N ASN A 191 -15.34 -6.72 -13.11
CA ASN A 191 -15.37 -5.76 -14.23
C ASN A 191 -14.86 -4.41 -13.74
N VAL A 192 -13.70 -4.00 -14.22
CA VAL A 192 -13.05 -2.74 -13.87
C VAL A 192 -13.41 -1.70 -14.94
N PRO A 193 -14.06 -0.58 -14.57
CA PRO A 193 -14.39 0.47 -15.52
C PRO A 193 -13.12 1.15 -16.04
N ALA A 194 -13.23 1.88 -17.16
CA ALA A 194 -12.16 2.75 -17.64
C ALA A 194 -11.83 3.82 -16.58
N TYR A 195 -10.58 4.25 -16.55
CA TYR A 195 -10.11 5.33 -15.71
C TYR A 195 -10.85 6.63 -16.05
N ASP A 196 -11.30 7.32 -15.01
CA ASP A 196 -11.95 8.64 -15.10
C ASP A 196 -11.30 9.54 -14.06
N ALA A 197 -10.41 10.43 -14.51
CA ALA A 197 -9.68 11.35 -13.63
C ALA A 197 -10.58 12.28 -12.82
N SER A 198 -11.82 12.53 -13.26
CA SER A 198 -12.76 13.35 -12.48
C SER A 198 -13.14 12.69 -11.14
N GLN A 199 -12.94 11.38 -11.01
CA GLN A 199 -13.20 10.61 -9.81
C GLN A 199 -12.02 10.60 -8.82
N TYR A 200 -10.89 11.24 -9.16
CA TYR A 200 -9.66 11.27 -8.36
C TYR A 200 -9.20 12.70 -8.03
N PRO A 201 -9.96 13.44 -7.19
CA PRO A 201 -9.57 14.80 -6.80
C PRO A 201 -8.28 14.75 -5.97
N GLY A 202 -7.18 15.27 -6.51
CA GLY A 202 -5.87 15.37 -5.83
C GLY A 202 -4.81 14.36 -6.29
N GLY A 203 -5.17 13.38 -7.12
CA GLY A 203 -4.22 12.37 -7.61
C GLY A 203 -3.41 12.87 -8.81
N GLY A 204 -2.09 12.70 -8.74
CA GLY A 204 -1.16 12.99 -9.83
C GLY A 204 0.17 12.27 -9.63
N MET A 205 1.05 12.40 -10.63
CA MET A 205 2.41 11.85 -10.58
C MET A 205 3.18 12.37 -9.37
N LEU A 206 3.90 11.47 -8.69
CA LEU A 206 4.77 11.89 -7.60
C LEU A 206 5.84 12.86 -8.12
N SER A 207 5.99 13.99 -7.45
CA SER A 207 6.97 15.00 -7.83
C SER A 207 8.14 15.04 -6.86
N SER A 208 9.29 15.51 -7.35
CA SER A 208 10.46 15.67 -6.48
C SER A 208 10.24 16.83 -5.51
N PRO A 209 10.50 16.66 -4.20
CA PRO A 209 10.28 17.72 -3.23
C PRO A 209 11.00 19.02 -3.60
N GLN A 210 10.26 20.13 -3.62
CA GLN A 210 10.77 21.48 -3.83
C GLN A 210 10.46 22.38 -2.64
N GLY A 211 11.14 23.53 -2.55
CA GLY A 211 10.91 24.52 -1.48
C GLY A 211 9.45 24.94 -1.35
N VAL A 212 8.69 24.96 -2.46
CA VAL A 212 7.26 25.27 -2.49
C VAL A 212 6.41 24.29 -1.68
N ASN A 213 6.89 23.05 -1.47
CA ASN A 213 6.25 22.01 -0.66
C ASN A 213 6.56 22.16 0.85
N SER A 214 7.37 23.13 1.28
CA SER A 214 7.63 23.35 2.70
C SER A 214 6.40 23.94 3.41
N GLY A 215 6.02 23.40 4.56
CA GLY A 215 4.86 23.87 5.31
C GLY A 215 4.37 22.89 6.36
N SER A 216 3.21 23.20 6.93
CA SER A 216 2.50 22.36 7.89
C SER A 216 1.41 21.55 7.19
N TYR A 217 1.32 20.27 7.52
CA TYR A 217 0.37 19.32 6.98
C TYR A 217 -0.27 18.51 8.11
N TYR A 218 -1.52 18.12 7.94
CA TYR A 218 -2.30 17.42 8.95
C TYR A 218 -3.26 16.40 8.33
N ASP A 219 -3.75 15.47 9.14
CA ASP A 219 -4.79 14.52 8.74
C ASP A 219 -6.11 14.94 9.43
N PRO A 220 -7.15 15.32 8.68
CA PRO A 220 -8.44 15.71 9.26
C PRO A 220 -9.10 14.62 10.11
N ALA A 221 -8.79 13.34 9.85
CA ALA A 221 -9.29 12.21 10.62
C ALA A 221 -8.48 11.95 11.92
N ARG A 222 -7.33 12.61 12.09
CA ARG A 222 -6.43 12.46 13.26
C ARG A 222 -6.09 13.82 13.89
N PRO A 223 -7.02 14.42 14.65
CA PRO A 223 -6.80 15.73 15.26
C PRO A 223 -5.58 15.74 16.18
N GLY A 224 -4.72 16.76 16.05
CA GLY A 224 -3.51 16.92 16.85
C GLY A 224 -2.28 16.18 16.30
N GLU A 225 -2.45 15.37 15.25
CA GLU A 225 -1.34 14.78 14.50
C GLU A 225 -1.06 15.54 13.20
N GLY A 226 0.17 15.45 12.72
CA GLY A 226 0.58 16.07 11.46
C GLY A 226 2.08 16.24 11.35
N ILE A 227 2.53 16.78 10.23
CA ILE A 227 3.95 17.01 9.98
C ILE A 227 4.24 18.46 9.62
N PHE A 228 5.42 18.92 10.01
CA PHE A 228 6.06 20.10 9.44
C PHE A 228 7.19 19.64 8.54
N VAL A 229 7.23 20.17 7.33
CA VAL A 229 8.19 19.81 6.29
C VAL A 229 8.94 21.05 5.84
N GLU A 230 10.26 20.95 5.75
CA GLU A 230 11.11 21.95 5.12
C GLU A 230 11.95 21.29 4.03
N VAL A 231 11.84 21.81 2.81
CA VAL A 231 12.65 21.40 1.67
C VAL A 231 13.58 22.55 1.33
N GLY A 232 14.86 22.37 1.64
CA GLY A 232 15.84 23.44 1.59
C GLY A 232 17.15 23.05 0.92
N ARG A 233 18.12 23.95 1.05
CA ARG A 233 19.51 23.72 0.65
C ARG A 233 20.44 24.02 1.81
N ALA A 234 21.43 23.16 2.00
CA ALA A 234 22.55 23.38 2.92
C ALA A 234 23.86 23.38 2.13
N GLY A 235 24.26 24.56 1.65
CA GLY A 235 25.30 24.69 0.62
C GLY A 235 24.79 24.15 -0.72
N GLY A 236 25.58 23.28 -1.37
CA GLY A 236 25.18 22.61 -2.62
C GLY A 236 24.23 21.41 -2.45
N ARG A 237 23.90 21.03 -1.22
CA ARG A 237 23.12 19.82 -0.91
C ARG A 237 21.63 20.18 -0.76
N ARG A 238 20.75 19.35 -1.32
CA ARG A 238 19.30 19.42 -1.09
C ARG A 238 18.98 18.66 0.19
N VAL A 239 18.23 19.27 1.09
CA VAL A 239 17.93 18.70 2.42
C VAL A 239 16.43 18.70 2.61
N LEU A 240 15.89 17.55 3.03
CA LEU A 240 14.55 17.43 3.55
C LEU A 240 14.63 17.35 5.07
N PHE A 241 13.93 18.24 5.77
CA PHE A 241 13.70 18.18 7.20
C PHE A 241 12.22 17.89 7.47
N VAL A 242 11.95 17.00 8.42
CA VAL A 242 10.60 16.65 8.86
C VAL A 242 10.53 16.65 10.37
N SER A 243 9.49 17.30 10.91
CA SER A 243 9.04 17.17 12.29
C SER A 243 7.64 16.57 12.30
N TRP A 244 7.50 15.38 12.84
CA TRP A 244 6.24 14.65 12.93
C TRP A 244 5.69 14.73 14.35
N TYR A 245 4.47 15.24 14.45
CA TYR A 245 3.70 15.34 15.69
C TYR A 245 2.67 14.20 15.73
N THR A 246 2.76 13.35 16.75
CA THR A 246 1.87 12.21 16.94
C THR A 246 1.70 11.91 18.43
N TYR A 247 1.14 10.74 18.76
CA TYR A 247 0.94 10.30 20.13
C TYR A 247 1.58 8.94 20.38
N GLN A 248 2.14 8.77 21.58
CA GLN A 248 2.58 7.48 22.10
C GLN A 248 2.09 7.33 23.54
N ASP A 249 1.44 6.21 23.84
CA ASP A 249 0.90 5.89 25.17
C ASP A 249 -0.01 7.00 25.74
N GLY A 250 -0.80 7.64 24.86
CA GLY A 250 -1.72 8.73 25.20
C GLY A 250 -1.04 10.10 25.42
N LEU A 251 0.27 10.20 25.22
CA LEU A 251 1.04 11.44 25.37
C LEU A 251 1.49 11.98 24.01
N PRO A 252 1.52 13.31 23.80
CA PRO A 252 2.11 13.90 22.61
C PRO A 252 3.59 13.53 22.47
N LEU A 253 3.99 13.20 21.25
CA LEU A 253 5.35 12.88 20.87
C LEU A 253 5.71 13.66 19.60
N TRP A 254 6.87 14.31 19.60
CA TRP A 254 7.47 14.83 18.38
C TRP A 254 8.66 13.95 17.97
N ILE A 255 8.70 13.61 16.69
CA ILE A 255 9.74 12.77 16.09
C ILE A 255 10.33 13.58 14.95
N ILE A 256 11.64 13.77 14.94
CA ILE A 256 12.31 14.65 13.97
C ILE A 256 13.35 13.90 13.16
N GLY A 257 13.54 14.31 11.92
CA GLY A 257 14.54 13.73 11.04
C GLY A 257 14.92 14.68 9.92
N ASN A 258 16.10 14.48 9.35
CA ASN A 258 16.50 15.14 8.13
C ASN A 258 17.43 14.27 7.30
N VAL A 259 17.43 14.47 5.99
CA VAL A 259 18.28 13.71 5.07
C VAL A 259 18.64 14.56 3.85
N ASP A 260 19.80 14.30 3.28
CA ASP A 260 20.14 14.80 1.96
C ASP A 260 19.46 13.93 0.90
N PHE A 261 18.94 14.53 -0.17
CA PHE A 261 18.28 13.77 -1.24
C PHE A 261 18.79 14.18 -2.63
N PRO A 262 18.84 13.25 -3.60
CA PRO A 262 19.31 13.55 -4.94
C PRO A 262 18.28 14.38 -5.72
N GLU A 263 18.76 15.12 -6.70
CA GLU A 263 17.88 15.85 -7.63
C GLU A 263 16.98 14.87 -8.40
N GLY A 264 15.69 15.19 -8.50
CA GLY A 264 14.70 14.35 -9.16
C GLY A 264 14.15 13.22 -8.31
N ALA A 265 14.60 13.03 -7.07
CA ALA A 265 14.02 12.02 -6.18
C ALA A 265 12.54 12.33 -5.92
N THR A 266 11.64 11.43 -6.30
CA THR A 266 10.19 11.48 -6.06
C THR A 266 9.77 10.83 -4.74
N SER A 267 10.73 10.16 -4.09
CA SER A 267 10.57 9.51 -2.79
C SER A 267 11.82 9.70 -1.96
N VAL A 268 11.65 10.17 -0.71
CA VAL A 268 12.76 10.49 0.19
C VAL A 268 12.55 9.81 1.54
N THR A 269 13.43 8.88 1.90
CA THR A 269 13.39 8.20 3.20
C THR A 269 14.29 8.92 4.21
N VAL A 270 13.69 9.31 5.33
CA VAL A 270 14.29 10.11 6.39
C VAL A 270 14.46 9.25 7.65
N PRO A 271 15.67 9.15 8.23
CA PRO A 271 15.84 8.54 9.55
C PRO A 271 15.23 9.44 10.63
N MET A 272 14.44 8.85 11.50
CA MET A 272 13.62 9.56 12.48
C MET A 272 14.13 9.31 13.90
N LEU A 273 14.18 10.37 14.70
CA LEU A 273 14.76 10.42 16.04
C LEU A 273 13.77 11.00 17.05
N THR A 274 13.88 10.55 18.30
CA THR A 274 13.27 11.18 19.46
C THR A 274 14.35 11.74 20.39
N PHE A 275 13.98 12.74 21.21
CA PHE A 275 14.89 13.40 22.15
C PHE A 275 14.28 13.44 23.54
N SER A 276 15.10 13.22 24.57
CA SER A 276 14.66 13.22 25.97
C SER A 276 15.79 13.65 26.93
N GLY A 277 15.50 13.64 28.24
CA GLY A 277 16.50 13.73 29.31
C GLY A 277 16.78 15.12 29.88
N THR A 278 16.40 16.20 29.18
CA THR A 278 16.61 17.59 29.63
C THR A 278 15.30 18.33 29.93
N GLY A 279 15.37 19.48 30.60
CA GLY A 279 14.22 20.35 30.92
C GLY A 279 14.10 21.58 30.01
N PHE A 280 13.01 22.34 30.17
CA PHE A 280 12.79 23.61 29.47
C PHE A 280 13.43 24.81 30.20
N GLY A 281 13.90 25.81 29.45
CA GLY A 281 14.39 27.07 30.01
C GLY A 281 15.64 26.89 30.90
N PRO A 282 15.70 27.49 32.10
CA PRO A 282 16.85 27.36 33.01
C PRO A 282 17.18 25.93 33.45
N ALA A 283 16.24 24.99 33.33
CA ALA A 283 16.45 23.57 33.61
C ALA A 283 17.11 22.80 32.45
N PHE A 284 17.36 23.47 31.31
CA PHE A 284 18.04 22.85 30.18
C PHE A 284 19.50 22.55 30.51
N ASN A 285 19.87 21.27 30.43
CA ASN A 285 21.24 20.81 30.51
C ASN A 285 21.60 20.02 29.24
N PRO A 286 22.52 20.51 28.39
CA PRO A 286 22.89 19.83 27.15
C PRO A 286 23.52 18.45 27.39
N ALA A 287 24.19 18.25 28.54
CA ALA A 287 24.81 16.96 28.87
C ALA A 287 23.80 15.85 29.20
N GLN A 288 22.52 16.22 29.41
CA GLN A 288 21.44 15.27 29.69
C GLN A 288 20.61 14.93 28.44
N VAL A 289 20.88 15.57 27.30
CA VAL A 289 20.14 15.31 26.06
C VAL A 289 20.47 13.91 25.56
N VAL A 290 19.45 13.07 25.45
CA VAL A 290 19.52 11.73 24.87
C VAL A 290 18.77 11.73 23.54
N SER A 291 19.47 11.43 22.44
CA SER A 291 18.85 11.13 21.15
C SER A 291 18.66 9.62 21.01
N SER A 292 17.51 9.21 20.50
CA SER A 292 17.18 7.79 20.32
C SER A 292 16.61 7.55 18.93
N PRO A 293 17.14 6.58 18.16
CA PRO A 293 16.53 6.14 16.92
C PRO A 293 15.08 5.70 17.16
N TRP A 294 14.15 6.28 16.40
CA TRP A 294 12.75 5.89 16.46
C TRP A 294 12.42 4.93 15.30
N GLY A 295 12.88 5.26 14.10
CA GLY A 295 12.49 4.55 12.89
C GLY A 295 12.92 5.29 11.64
N GLN A 296 12.17 5.08 10.56
CA GLN A 296 12.31 5.83 9.31
C GLN A 296 10.93 6.26 8.83
N ALA A 297 10.89 7.37 8.09
CA ALA A 297 9.69 7.82 7.40
C ALA A 297 10.00 8.12 5.94
N THR A 298 9.12 7.73 5.02
CA THR A 298 9.26 7.99 3.59
C THR A 298 8.26 9.05 3.15
N PHE A 299 8.79 10.11 2.56
CA PHE A 299 8.09 11.30 2.13
C PHE A 299 7.90 11.31 0.61
N ARG A 300 6.67 11.59 0.16
CA ARG A 300 6.34 11.75 -1.27
C ARG A 300 5.35 12.89 -1.48
N VAL A 301 5.62 13.74 -2.47
CA VAL A 301 4.71 14.82 -2.86
C VAL A 301 3.70 14.25 -3.86
N ILE A 302 2.42 14.21 -3.46
CA ILE A 302 1.32 13.77 -4.33
C ILE A 302 0.84 14.96 -5.17
N SER A 303 0.63 16.10 -4.50
CA SER A 303 0.26 17.36 -5.14
C SER A 303 0.83 18.53 -4.33
N CYS A 304 0.54 19.75 -4.77
CA CYS A 304 0.91 20.95 -4.02
C CYS A 304 0.39 20.96 -2.57
N ASN A 305 -0.79 20.38 -2.37
CA ASN A 305 -1.52 20.43 -1.11
C ASN A 305 -1.59 19.09 -0.40
N GLU A 306 -1.01 18.04 -0.99
CA GLU A 306 -1.11 16.68 -0.46
C GLU A 306 0.23 15.96 -0.54
N LEU A 307 0.54 15.20 0.51
CA LEU A 307 1.72 14.37 0.59
C LEU A 307 1.41 13.03 1.23
N SER A 308 2.17 12.03 0.82
CA SER A 308 2.20 10.71 1.48
C SER A 308 3.37 10.67 2.46
N PHE A 309 3.10 10.08 3.62
CA PHE A 309 4.02 9.87 4.71
C PHE A 309 3.89 8.43 5.22
N ASP A 310 4.79 7.56 4.78
CA ASP A 310 4.91 6.20 5.30
C ASP A 310 5.91 6.17 6.43
N TRP A 311 5.74 5.29 7.40
CA TRP A 311 6.70 5.12 8.48
C TRP A 311 6.88 3.66 8.86
N VAL A 312 8.07 3.34 9.38
CA VAL A 312 8.41 2.05 9.99
C VAL A 312 9.18 2.32 11.28
N ARG A 313 8.68 1.79 12.40
CA ARG A 313 9.30 1.90 13.71
C ARG A 313 10.32 0.78 13.91
N THR A 314 11.55 1.13 14.28
CA THR A 314 12.64 0.15 14.39
C THR A 314 12.45 -0.83 15.55
N ALA A 315 11.83 -0.40 16.64
CA ALA A 315 11.74 -1.19 17.87
C ALA A 315 10.94 -2.49 17.71
N ASP A 316 9.90 -2.47 16.86
CA ASP A 316 8.92 -3.55 16.74
C ASP A 316 8.45 -3.83 15.31
N GLY A 317 8.96 -3.07 14.32
CA GLY A 317 8.59 -3.24 12.92
C GLY A 317 7.19 -2.76 12.58
N LEU A 318 6.48 -2.08 13.50
CA LEU A 318 5.21 -1.47 13.18
C LEU A 318 5.39 -0.47 12.04
N SER A 319 4.43 -0.46 11.13
CA SER A 319 4.41 0.44 9.99
C SER A 319 3.03 1.04 9.79
N GLY A 320 2.99 2.15 9.08
CA GLY A 320 1.75 2.83 8.72
C GLY A 320 1.98 3.79 7.57
N SER A 321 0.87 4.28 7.01
CA SER A 321 0.85 5.22 5.90
C SER A 321 -0.21 6.28 6.16
N TYR A 322 0.13 7.54 5.94
CA TYR A 322 -0.78 8.67 6.05
C TYR A 322 -0.70 9.54 4.79
N ASN A 323 -1.86 10.01 4.34
CA ASN A 323 -1.94 11.12 3.39
C ASN A 323 -2.29 12.37 4.18
N TYR A 324 -1.38 13.34 4.16
CA TYR A 324 -1.58 14.60 4.85
C TYR A 324 -1.95 15.69 3.86
N VAL A 325 -2.91 16.51 4.25
CA VAL A 325 -3.31 17.72 3.52
C VAL A 325 -2.69 18.95 4.15
N ARG A 326 -2.44 19.96 3.34
CA ARG A 326 -1.82 21.20 3.78
C ARG A 326 -2.72 21.98 4.73
N LEU A 327 -2.14 22.54 5.79
CA LEU A 327 -2.87 23.40 6.72
C LEU A 327 -3.18 24.78 6.13
N VAL A 328 -2.31 25.29 5.26
CA VAL A 328 -2.43 26.58 4.59
C VAL A 328 -2.13 26.42 3.11
N ASP A 329 -2.77 27.18 2.22
CA ASP A 329 -2.70 26.98 0.77
C ASP A 329 -1.28 27.09 0.16
N GLY A 330 -0.33 27.72 0.84
CA GLY A 330 0.88 28.21 0.22
C GLY A 330 1.84 28.88 1.18
N LEU A 331 3.12 28.91 0.83
CA LEU A 331 4.01 29.95 1.34
C LEU A 331 3.74 31.24 0.55
N LEU A 332 3.57 32.36 1.25
CA LEU A 332 3.36 33.66 0.60
C LEU A 332 4.46 33.95 -0.43
N GLY A 333 4.07 34.41 -1.62
CA GLY A 333 5.00 34.72 -2.72
C GLY A 333 5.57 33.51 -3.44
N THR A 334 5.14 32.30 -3.10
CA THR A 334 5.57 31.04 -3.73
C THR A 334 4.36 30.35 -4.32
N GLN A 335 4.39 30.05 -5.62
CA GLN A 335 3.34 29.27 -6.27
C GLN A 335 3.84 27.84 -6.49
N CYS A 336 3.02 26.89 -6.08
CA CYS A 336 3.18 25.52 -6.51
C CYS A 336 2.41 25.37 -7.84
N GLN A 337 3.11 24.95 -8.88
CA GLN A 337 2.60 24.78 -10.24
C GLN A 337 2.33 23.31 -10.51
#